data_AF-A0A931TDE3-F1
#
_entry.id   AF-A0A931TDE3-F1
#
_cell.length_a   1.000
_cell.length_b   1.000
_cell.length_c   1.000
_cell.angle_alpha   90.00
_cell.angle_beta   90.00
_cell.angle_gamma   90.00
#
_symmetry.space_group_name_H-M   'P 1'
#
loop_
_entity.id
_entity.type
_entity.pdbx_description
1 polymer ?
#
loop_
_entity_poly.entity_id
_entity_poly.type
_entity_poly.pdbx_seq_one_letter_code
_entity_poly.pdbx_strand_id
1 'polypeptide(L)' 'MVDGRKPLAKLEGRRRLRLSGVTVAYRGTPNLDDWVVYIVNGTRSKRLILADHVSERKAKTVLSRCQTLSRKEIEKLAKG' A
#
# COMPACT_ATOMS: atom_id res chain seq x y z
N MET A 1 -6.33 -37.76 4.83
CA MET A 1 -7.32 -36.67 4.69
C MET A 1 -6.54 -35.38 4.52
N VAL A 2 -6.67 -34.72 3.38
CA VAL A 2 -5.98 -33.45 3.08
C VAL A 2 -6.79 -32.30 3.68
N ASP A 3 -6.17 -31.52 4.56
CA ASP A 3 -6.64 -30.17 4.95
C ASP A 3 -5.37 -29.34 5.17
N GLY A 4 -5.01 -28.33 4.38
CA GLY A 4 -5.88 -27.49 3.58
C GLY A 4 -5.78 -26.01 3.97
N ARG A 5 -4.69 -25.52 4.58
CA ARG A 5 -4.50 -24.08 4.79
C ARG A 5 -3.12 -23.61 4.35
N LYS A 6 -3.04 -23.46 3.02
CA LYS A 6 -2.22 -22.52 2.25
C LYS A 6 -1.65 -21.41 3.14
N PRO A 7 -0.33 -21.12 3.11
CA PRO A 7 0.25 -20.06 3.93
C PRO A 7 -0.54 -18.79 3.68
N LEU A 8 -1.08 -18.20 4.74
CA LEU A 8 -1.87 -16.95 4.76
C LEU A 8 -1.30 -16.01 3.70
N ALA A 9 -1.96 -15.96 2.54
CA ALA A 9 -1.34 -15.42 1.34
C ALA A 9 -1.06 -13.94 1.61
N LYS A 10 0.21 -13.63 1.85
CA LYS A 10 0.66 -12.26 2.06
C LYS A 10 0.37 -11.53 0.75
N LEU A 11 -0.65 -10.68 0.77
CA LEU A 11 -1.07 -9.99 -0.44
C LEU A 11 -0.12 -8.82 -0.62
N GLU A 12 0.83 -8.97 -1.53
CA GLU A 12 1.73 -7.90 -1.92
C GLU A 12 1.40 -7.47 -3.33
N GLY A 13 1.17 -6.18 -3.51
CA GLY A 13 0.88 -5.60 -4.81
C GLY A 13 1.56 -4.27 -4.99
N ARG A 14 1.87 -3.96 -6.25
CA ARG A 14 2.43 -2.68 -6.65
C ARG A 14 1.51 -2.05 -7.68
N ARG A 15 1.13 -0.81 -7.45
CA ARG A 15 0.34 -0.01 -8.37
C ARG A 15 1.10 1.26 -8.71
N ARG A 16 1.40 1.44 -10.00
CA ARG A 16 1.93 2.69 -10.52
C ARG A 16 0.78 3.66 -10.73
N LEU A 17 0.89 4.85 -10.13
CA LEU A 17 -0.12 5.89 -10.24
C LEU A 17 0.18 6.73 -11.48
N ARG A 18 -0.72 6.71 -12.47
CA ARG A 18 -0.52 7.42 -13.75
C ARG A 18 -0.40 8.93 -13.57
N LEU A 19 -1.23 9.52 -12.70
CA LEU A 19 -1.27 10.96 -12.48
C LEU A 19 0.02 11.51 -11.86
N SER A 20 0.57 10.78 -10.90
CA SER A 20 1.68 11.23 -10.06
C SER A 20 3.04 10.68 -10.51
N GLY A 21 3.03 9.60 -11.31
CA GLY A 21 4.24 8.88 -11.71
C GLY A 21 4.87 8.04 -10.60
N VAL A 22 4.39 8.12 -9.36
CA VAL A 22 4.89 7.34 -8.23
C VAL A 22 4.37 5.90 -8.26
N THR A 23 5.17 4.99 -7.73
CA THR A 23 4.75 3.60 -7.52
C THR A 23 4.37 3.43 -6.06
N VAL A 24 3.16 2.96 -5.79
CA VAL A 24 2.71 2.62 -4.44
C VAL A 24 2.70 1.10 -4.32
N ALA A 25 3.32 0.59 -3.27
CA ALA A 25 3.23 -0.80 -2.87
C ALA A 25 2.31 -0.92 -1.66
N TYR A 26 1.65 -2.06 -1.56
CA TYR A 26 0.87 -2.43 -0.41
C TYR A 26 1.18 -3.88 -0.07
N ARG A 27 1.27 -4.14 1.22
CA ARG A 27 1.40 -5.49 1.76
C ARG A 27 0.43 -5.64 2.91
N GLY A 28 -0.16 -6.80 3.06
CA GLY A 28 -1.00 -7.09 4.21
C GLY A 28 -1.41 -8.53 4.21
N THR A 29 -1.92 -8.97 5.36
CA THR A 29 -2.56 -10.28 5.46
C THR A 29 -4.07 -10.08 5.35
N PRO A 30 -4.75 -10.76 4.41
CA PRO A 30 -6.21 -10.73 4.37
C PRO A 30 -6.77 -11.24 5.71
N ASN A 31 -7.87 -10.65 6.17
CA ASN A 31 -8.48 -10.86 7.49
C ASN A 31 -7.70 -10.36 8.72
N LEU A 32 -6.59 -9.63 8.55
CA LEU A 32 -5.89 -8.94 9.64
C LEU A 32 -5.79 -7.44 9.36
N ASP A 33 -5.78 -6.64 10.42
CA ASP A 33 -5.50 -5.20 10.38
C ASP A 33 -3.99 -4.89 10.29
N ASP A 34 -3.26 -5.69 9.50
CA ASP A 34 -1.81 -5.56 9.28
C ASP A 34 -1.49 -5.02 7.88
N TRP A 35 -2.42 -4.30 7.25
CA TRP A 35 -2.13 -3.71 5.94
C TRP A 35 -1.24 -2.49 6.08
N VAL A 36 -0.21 -2.47 5.25
CA VAL A 36 0.75 -1.39 5.13
C VAL A 36 0.79 -0.96 3.67
N VAL A 37 0.51 0.32 3.43
CA VAL A 37 0.61 0.98 2.13
C VAL A 37 1.78 1.94 2.18
N TYR A 38 2.70 1.84 1.23
CA TYR A 38 3.89 2.68 1.18
C TYR A 38 4.27 3.04 -0.26
N ILE A 39 4.90 4.19 -0.43
CA ILE A 39 5.41 4.63 -1.73
C ILE A 39 6.78 4.00 -1.97
N VAL A 40 6.91 3.35 -3.12
CA VAL A 40 8.18 2.89 -3.70
C VAL A 40 8.70 4.03 -4.58
N ASN A 41 9.57 4.85 -4.00
CA ASN A 41 10.28 5.88 -4.77
C ASN A 41 11.62 5.32 -5.21
N GLY A 42 11.90 5.33 -6.52
CA GLY A 42 13.12 4.74 -7.10
C GLY A 42 14.41 5.45 -6.68
N THR A 43 14.30 6.65 -6.10
CA THR A 43 15.44 7.47 -5.70
C THR A 43 15.39 7.74 -4.20
N ARG A 44 16.37 7.20 -3.46
CA ARG A 44 16.72 7.44 -2.05
C ARG A 44 15.78 6.87 -0.96
N SER A 45 16.22 5.74 -0.42
CA SER A 45 16.31 5.33 1.00
C SER A 45 15.14 5.48 1.98
N LYS A 46 14.03 6.15 1.65
CA LYS A 46 12.89 6.34 2.57
C LYS A 46 11.62 5.81 1.94
N ARG A 47 11.14 4.67 2.45
CA ARG A 47 9.79 4.17 2.16
C ARG A 47 8.83 5.10 2.89
N LEU A 48 8.06 5.87 2.13
CA LEU A 48 7.06 6.78 2.68
C LEU A 48 5.81 5.96 2.99
N ILE A 49 5.50 5.78 4.27
CA ILE A 49 4.34 4.99 4.72
C ILE A 49 3.10 5.87 4.60
N LEU A 50 2.16 5.46 3.76
CA LEU A 50 0.87 6.12 3.57
C LEU A 50 -0.17 5.67 4.60
N ALA A 51 -0.07 4.40 5.02
CA ALA A 51 -0.88 3.81 6.06
C ALA A 51 -0.15 2.58 6.60
N ASP A 52 -0.08 2.43 7.91
CA ASP A 52 0.39 1.24 8.61
C ASP A 52 -0.69 0.72 9.56
N HIS A 53 -0.70 -0.60 9.80
CA HIS A 53 -1.65 -1.26 10.70
C HIS A 53 -3.13 -0.91 10.41
N VAL A 54 -3.50 -0.94 9.12
CA VAL A 54 -4.89 -0.69 8.70
C VAL A 54 -5.57 -1.94 8.18
N SER A 55 -6.90 -1.95 8.14
CA SER A 55 -7.66 -3.00 7.47
C SER A 55 -7.49 -2.91 5.94
N GLU A 56 -7.69 -4.03 5.25
CA GLU A 56 -7.69 -4.09 3.77
C GLU A 56 -8.54 -2.98 3.13
N ARG A 57 -9.74 -2.76 3.67
CA ARG A 57 -10.68 -1.76 3.16
C ARG A 57 -10.06 -0.36 3.18
N LYS A 58 -9.38 -0.01 4.26
CA LYS A 58 -8.70 1.29 4.42
C LYS A 58 -7.53 1.39 3.45
N ALA A 59 -6.73 0.33 3.29
CA ALA A 59 -5.65 0.28 2.32
C ALA A 59 -6.15 0.50 0.87
N LYS A 60 -7.24 -0.16 0.47
CA LYS A 60 -7.89 0.04 -0.84
C LYS A 60 -8.42 1.46 -1.02
N THR A 61 -8.99 2.07 0.03
CA THR A 61 -9.44 3.47 0.00
C THR A 61 -8.25 4.43 -0.18
N VAL A 62 -7.15 4.23 0.54
CA VAL A 62 -5.92 5.03 0.40
C VAL A 62 -5.35 4.91 -1.01
N LEU A 63 -5.31 3.70 -1.58
CA LEU A 63 -4.87 3.46 -2.95
C LEU A 63 -5.78 4.15 -3.98
N SER A 64 -7.09 4.14 -3.76
CA SER A 64 -8.06 4.81 -4.63
C SER A 64 -7.89 6.32 -4.58
N ARG A 65 -7.68 6.88 -3.38
CA ARG A 65 -7.42 8.32 -3.19
C ARG A 65 -6.09 8.75 -3.78
N CYS A 66 -5.03 7.95 -3.64
CA CYS A 66 -3.72 8.29 -4.23
C CYS A 66 -3.76 8.33 -5.76
N GLN A 67 -4.65 7.58 -6.43
CA GLN A 67 -4.78 7.63 -7.90
C GLN A 67 -5.18 9.01 -8.43
N THR A 68 -5.88 9.81 -7.65
CA THR A 68 -6.33 11.16 -8.05
C THR A 68 -5.44 12.27 -7.48
N LEU A 69 -4.36 11.92 -6.77
CA LEU A 69 -3.47 12.89 -6.12
C LEU A 69 -2.15 13.01 -6.88
N SER A 70 -1.60 14.22 -6.88
CA SER A 70 -0.25 14.50 -7.39
C SER A 70 0.82 13.99 -6.43
N ARG A 71 2.04 13.76 -6.93
CA ARG A 71 3.18 13.28 -6.15
C ARG A 71 3.37 14.02 -4.82
N LYS A 72 3.33 15.34 -4.87
CA LYS A 72 3.51 16.20 -3.69
C LYS A 72 2.47 15.95 -2.59
N GLU A 73 1.22 15.72 -2.99
CA GLU A 73 0.11 15.43 -2.06
C GLU A 73 0.23 14.03 -1.46
N ILE A 74 0.66 13.05 -2.26
CA ILE A 74 0.91 11.68 -1.78
C ILE A 74 2.11 11.66 -0.82
N GLU A 75 3.17 12.41 -1.13
CA GLU A 75 4.32 12.56 -0.22
C GLU A 75 3.92 13.29 1.08
N LYS A 76 2.99 14.25 1.02
CA LYS A 76 2.44 14.93 2.20
C LYS A 76 1.61 13.97 3.05
N LEU A 77 0.74 13.17 2.44
CA LEU A 77 -0.04 12.13 3.14
C LEU A 77 0.85 11.13 3.87
N ALA A 78 2.01 10.80 3.30
CA ALA A 78 2.92 9.81 3.87
C ALA A 78 3.91 10.37 4.91
N LYS A 79 3.96 11.69 5.09
CA LYS A 79 4.83 12.32 6.08
C LYS A 79 4.15 12.56 7.42
N GLY A 80 2.82 12.53 7.48
CA GLY A 80 2.05 12.92 8.67
C GLY A 80 2.07 14.42 8.88
#